data_AF-A0A7Y0VWS1-F1
#
_entry.id   AF-A0A7Y0VWS1-F1
#
_cell.length_a   1.000
_cell.length_b   1.000
_cell.length_c   1.000
_cell.angle_alpha   90.00
_cell.angle_beta   90.00
_cell.angle_gamma   90.00
#
_symmetry.space_group_name_H-M   'P 1'
#
loop_
_entity.id
_entity.type
_entity.pdbx_description
1 polymer ?
#
loop_
_entity_poly.entity_id
_entity_poly.type
_entity_poly.pdbx_seq_one_letter_code
_entity_poly.pdbx_strand_id
1 'polypeptide(L)'
;MKIKPLCLGKRFKKYAYFLVPTVFVGGALMLAFEARESSAEPKNGVQTLVFLRHGEKPVGGLGQLNCQGLNRAMNLATVLPEKFGAADFVFAANPTRNVEEGEFDNSYSYIRPLMTISPSAIKLGLPVNIEFSANDTSDLADELMEDKYHNSTIYTAWSHGYLPELINKVASEAVGEEYTITEDWSGGDFDTLYVLTLTWQNGKASLLSRNYKQGLDNGLQTCPDATHVAADT
;
A
#
# COMPACT_ATOMS: atom_id res chain seq x y z
N MET A 1 26.03 -84.13 34.52
CA MET A 1 26.81 -83.19 35.36
C MET A 1 26.20 -81.79 35.21
N LYS A 2 25.93 -81.12 36.33
CA LYS A 2 25.09 -79.92 36.59
C LYS A 2 24.75 -78.97 35.41
N ILE A 3 23.45 -78.76 35.20
CA ILE A 3 22.85 -77.66 34.41
C ILE A 3 22.80 -76.39 35.27
N LYS A 4 23.30 -75.26 34.76
CA LYS A 4 23.18 -73.92 35.39
C LYS A 4 21.89 -73.23 34.92
N PRO A 5 21.17 -72.48 35.77
CA PRO A 5 19.89 -71.87 35.39
C PRO A 5 20.09 -70.61 34.54
N LEU A 6 19.17 -70.41 33.59
CA LEU A 6 19.03 -69.22 32.77
C LEU A 6 18.71 -67.99 33.62
N CYS A 7 19.48 -66.91 33.45
CA CYS A 7 19.12 -65.59 33.97
C CYS A 7 18.43 -64.77 32.86
N LEU A 8 17.12 -64.94 32.72
CA LEU A 8 16.28 -64.27 31.70
C LEU A 8 15.76 -62.88 32.15
N GLY A 9 16.35 -62.28 33.20
CA GLY A 9 15.75 -61.13 33.90
C GLY A 9 16.31 -59.73 33.59
N LYS A 10 17.37 -59.59 32.76
CA LYS A 10 18.09 -58.30 32.66
C LYS A 10 18.16 -57.65 31.28
N ARG A 11 17.70 -58.30 30.20
CA ARG A 11 17.83 -57.76 28.84
C ARG A 11 16.66 -56.90 28.36
N PHE A 12 15.46 -57.07 28.92
CA PHE A 12 14.26 -56.32 28.49
C PHE A 12 14.16 -54.89 29.05
N LYS A 13 14.82 -54.59 30.18
CA LYS A 13 14.75 -53.24 30.80
C LYS A 13 15.56 -52.16 30.09
N LYS A 14 16.56 -52.52 29.26
CA LYS A 14 17.41 -51.51 28.61
C LYS A 14 16.86 -50.96 27.30
N TYR A 15 15.98 -51.69 26.60
CA TYR A 15 15.37 -51.21 25.36
C TYR A 15 14.15 -50.30 25.60
N ALA A 16 13.47 -50.46 26.74
CA ALA A 16 12.32 -49.63 27.11
C ALA A 16 12.68 -48.14 27.33
N TYR A 17 13.90 -47.83 27.80
CA TYR A 17 14.33 -46.45 28.03
C TYR A 17 14.78 -45.70 26.77
N PHE A 18 15.06 -46.41 25.66
CA PHE A 18 15.48 -45.78 24.40
C PHE A 18 14.37 -45.71 23.34
N LEU A 19 13.30 -46.48 23.49
CA LEU A 19 12.14 -46.45 22.58
C LEU A 19 11.15 -45.31 22.89
N VAL A 20 11.08 -44.84 24.13
CA VAL A 20 10.14 -43.77 24.53
C VAL A 20 10.58 -42.36 24.08
N PRO A 21 11.88 -41.96 24.13
CA PRO A 21 12.29 -40.61 23.71
C PRO A 21 12.29 -40.43 22.19
N THR A 22 12.57 -41.50 21.44
CA THR A 22 12.65 -41.46 19.96
C THR A 22 11.28 -41.30 19.30
N VAL A 23 10.23 -41.87 19.88
CA VAL A 23 8.84 -41.68 19.40
C VAL A 23 8.34 -40.26 19.68
N PHE A 24 8.73 -39.63 20.80
CA PHE A 24 8.34 -38.25 21.12
C PHE A 24 9.02 -37.20 20.23
N VAL A 25 10.31 -37.39 19.90
CA VAL A 25 11.03 -36.48 18.98
C VAL A 25 10.56 -36.65 17.53
N GLY A 26 10.26 -37.88 17.09
CA GLY A 26 9.71 -38.13 15.76
C GLY A 26 8.28 -37.59 15.59
N GLY A 27 7.43 -37.71 16.61
CA GLY A 27 6.07 -37.17 16.61
C GLY A 27 6.03 -35.64 16.59
N ALA A 28 6.95 -34.98 17.31
CA ALA A 28 7.09 -33.53 17.28
C ALA A 28 7.58 -33.00 15.92
N LEU A 29 8.44 -33.75 15.21
CA LEU A 29 8.84 -33.39 13.84
C LEU A 29 7.72 -33.56 12.81
N MET A 30 6.85 -34.57 12.95
CA MET A 30 5.70 -34.75 12.05
C MET A 30 4.63 -33.68 12.28
N LEU A 31 4.33 -33.32 13.54
CA LEU A 31 3.38 -32.24 13.87
C LEU A 31 3.90 -30.85 13.47
N ALA A 32 5.21 -30.67 13.37
CA ALA A 32 5.80 -29.43 12.85
C ALA A 32 5.77 -29.33 11.32
N PHE A 33 5.67 -30.46 10.61
CA PHE A 33 5.58 -30.48 9.14
C PHE A 33 4.14 -30.29 8.65
N GLU A 34 3.14 -30.75 9.38
CA GLU A 34 1.71 -30.54 9.05
C GLU A 34 1.21 -29.11 9.36
N ALA A 35 1.93 -28.35 10.18
CA ALA A 35 1.55 -26.97 10.53
C ALA A 35 1.94 -25.93 9.46
N ARG A 36 2.52 -26.34 8.31
CA ARG A 36 3.09 -25.42 7.32
C ARG A 36 2.52 -25.64 5.91
N GLU A 37 1.20 -25.61 5.79
CA GLU A 37 0.50 -25.30 4.53
C GLU A 37 -0.98 -24.97 4.82
N SER A 38 -1.22 -24.02 5.72
CA SER A 38 -2.48 -23.27 5.66
C SER A 38 -2.34 -22.25 4.54
N SER A 39 -2.35 -22.72 3.29
CA SER A 39 -2.56 -21.84 2.14
C SER A 39 -3.95 -21.25 2.32
N ALA A 40 -4.02 -20.02 2.85
CA ALA A 40 -5.28 -19.29 2.84
C ALA A 40 -5.74 -19.25 1.38
N GLU A 41 -6.97 -19.69 1.11
CA GLU A 41 -7.54 -19.58 -0.22
C GLU A 41 -7.44 -18.11 -0.68
N PRO A 42 -6.95 -17.84 -1.91
CA PRO A 42 -6.77 -16.49 -2.41
C PRO A 42 -8.06 -15.67 -2.26
N LYS A 43 -7.94 -14.43 -1.78
CA LYS A 43 -9.13 -13.60 -1.52
C LYS A 43 -9.73 -13.14 -2.84
N ASN A 44 -10.98 -13.52 -3.10
CA ASN A 44 -11.76 -12.99 -4.22
C ASN A 44 -12.34 -11.61 -3.86
N GLY A 45 -12.54 -10.75 -4.85
CA GLY A 45 -13.17 -9.45 -4.63
C GLY A 45 -12.91 -8.46 -5.75
N VAL A 46 -13.34 -7.22 -5.51
CA VAL A 46 -13.05 -6.08 -6.38
C VAL A 46 -12.16 -5.11 -5.63
N GLN A 47 -10.98 -4.87 -6.17
CA GLN A 47 -10.03 -3.88 -5.68
C GLN A 47 -10.07 -2.65 -6.60
N THR A 48 -10.30 -1.46 -6.02
CA THR A 48 -10.31 -0.19 -6.74
C THR A 48 -9.12 0.65 -6.30
N LEU A 49 -8.15 0.82 -7.19
CA LEU A 49 -6.94 1.60 -6.97
C LEU A 49 -7.13 2.98 -7.59
N VAL A 50 -7.17 4.03 -6.77
CA VAL A 50 -7.32 5.43 -7.20
C VAL A 50 -5.99 6.14 -7.04
N PHE A 51 -5.29 6.34 -8.15
CA PHE A 51 -4.03 7.07 -8.19
C PHE A 51 -4.29 8.54 -8.49
N LEU A 52 -3.69 9.41 -7.69
CA LEU A 52 -3.75 10.85 -7.85
C LEU A 52 -2.37 11.47 -7.65
N ARG A 53 -2.11 12.53 -8.40
CA ARG A 53 -0.96 13.39 -8.16
C ARG A 53 -1.21 14.26 -6.91
N HIS A 54 -0.16 14.60 -6.20
CA HIS A 54 -0.20 15.68 -5.20
C HIS A 54 -0.78 16.98 -5.79
N GLY A 55 -1.38 17.83 -4.95
CA GLY A 55 -1.96 19.11 -5.35
C GLY A 55 -0.93 20.17 -5.79
N GLU A 56 -1.43 21.33 -6.19
CA GLU A 56 -0.65 22.45 -6.71
C GLU A 56 0.45 22.90 -5.72
N LYS A 57 1.60 23.27 -6.28
CA LYS A 57 2.81 23.65 -5.53
C LYS A 57 3.26 25.08 -5.86
N PRO A 58 4.04 25.74 -4.99
CA PRO A 58 4.65 27.03 -5.31
C PRO A 58 5.57 26.92 -6.53
N VAL A 59 5.66 27.98 -7.33
CA VAL A 59 6.55 28.04 -8.51
C VAL A 59 7.99 27.72 -8.13
N GLY A 60 8.47 28.32 -7.02
CA GLY A 60 9.83 28.11 -6.52
C GLY A 60 10.10 26.71 -5.97
N GLY A 61 9.08 25.86 -5.77
CA GLY A 61 9.23 24.56 -5.12
C GLY A 61 9.68 24.68 -3.66
N LEU A 62 8.92 24.12 -2.74
CA LEU A 62 9.22 24.21 -1.30
C LEU A 62 8.99 22.87 -0.60
N GLY A 63 8.94 21.77 -1.36
CA GLY A 63 8.50 20.46 -0.84
C GLY A 63 7.03 20.40 -0.37
N GLN A 64 6.30 21.52 -0.35
CA GLN A 64 4.92 21.66 0.15
C GLN A 64 3.92 22.12 -0.93
N LEU A 65 2.64 22.10 -0.57
CA LEU A 65 1.54 22.65 -1.37
C LEU A 65 1.49 24.18 -1.30
N ASN A 66 0.92 24.82 -2.32
CA ASN A 66 0.47 26.21 -2.21
C ASN A 66 -1.00 26.25 -1.70
N CYS A 67 -1.55 27.45 -1.51
CA CYS A 67 -2.93 27.59 -1.02
C CYS A 67 -3.97 26.91 -1.94
N GLN A 68 -3.77 26.96 -3.26
CA GLN A 68 -4.65 26.27 -4.21
C GLN A 68 -4.59 24.75 -4.02
N GLY A 69 -3.38 24.18 -3.87
CA GLY A 69 -3.18 22.76 -3.60
C GLY A 69 -3.78 22.33 -2.25
N LEU A 70 -3.69 23.18 -1.23
CA LEU A 70 -4.38 22.97 0.05
C LEU A 70 -5.90 22.95 -0.12
N ASN A 71 -6.47 23.89 -0.87
CA ASN A 71 -7.90 23.91 -1.18
C ASN A 71 -8.34 22.65 -1.95
N ARG A 72 -7.54 22.21 -2.94
CA ARG A 72 -7.76 20.93 -3.65
C ARG A 72 -7.76 19.76 -2.67
N ALA A 73 -6.77 19.67 -1.78
CA ALA A 73 -6.66 18.62 -0.76
C ALA A 73 -7.91 18.56 0.14
N MET A 74 -8.41 19.71 0.59
CA MET A 74 -9.64 19.79 1.38
C MET A 74 -10.86 19.30 0.60
N ASN A 75 -10.98 19.66 -0.68
CA ASN A 75 -12.09 19.22 -1.55
C ASN A 75 -12.02 17.73 -1.89
N LEU A 76 -10.84 17.14 -2.02
CA LEU A 76 -10.65 15.72 -2.26
C LEU A 76 -11.27 14.83 -1.18
N ALA A 77 -11.37 15.33 0.06
CA ALA A 77 -12.05 14.64 1.15
C ALA A 77 -13.55 14.42 0.88
N THR A 78 -14.14 15.17 -0.04
CA THR A 78 -15.52 14.99 -0.51
C THR A 78 -15.55 14.31 -1.87
N VAL A 79 -14.72 14.77 -2.82
CA VAL A 79 -14.73 14.29 -4.21
C VAL A 79 -14.39 12.80 -4.33
N LEU A 80 -13.39 12.30 -3.59
CA LEU A 80 -12.97 10.91 -3.73
C LEU A 80 -14.06 9.94 -3.22
N PRO A 81 -14.62 10.10 -1.99
CA PRO A 81 -15.65 9.20 -1.51
C PRO A 81 -16.95 9.25 -2.32
N GLU A 82 -17.33 10.42 -2.85
CA GLU A 82 -18.51 10.54 -3.71
C GLU A 82 -18.35 9.81 -5.05
N LYS A 83 -17.14 9.78 -5.61
CA LYS A 83 -16.88 9.14 -6.91
C LYS A 83 -16.59 7.64 -6.77
N PHE A 84 -15.89 7.22 -5.72
CA PHE A 84 -15.32 5.86 -5.63
C PHE A 84 -15.73 5.10 -4.36
N GLY A 85 -16.55 5.70 -3.49
CA GLY A 85 -16.83 5.14 -2.17
C GLY A 85 -15.70 5.42 -1.17
N ALA A 86 -15.95 5.23 0.12
CA ALA A 86 -14.93 5.39 1.15
C ALA A 86 -13.73 4.47 0.88
N ALA A 87 -12.51 5.01 1.04
CA ALA A 87 -11.33 4.17 1.02
C ALA A 87 -11.31 3.22 2.23
N ASP A 88 -10.67 2.08 2.05
CA ASP A 88 -10.26 1.17 3.11
C ASP A 88 -8.79 1.40 3.49
N PHE A 89 -7.97 1.84 2.53
CA PHE A 89 -6.54 2.11 2.70
C PHE A 89 -6.13 3.41 2.00
N VAL A 90 -5.12 4.08 2.55
CA VAL A 90 -4.59 5.33 2.01
C VAL A 90 -3.07 5.30 2.01
N PHE A 91 -2.47 5.66 0.88
CA PHE A 91 -1.02 5.71 0.68
C PHE A 91 -0.57 7.11 0.26
N ALA A 92 0.61 7.50 0.73
CA ALA A 92 1.34 8.66 0.26
C ALA A 92 2.84 8.39 0.27
N ALA A 93 3.58 9.09 -0.60
CA ALA A 93 5.04 8.97 -0.62
C ALA A 93 5.64 9.38 0.72
N ASN A 94 6.66 8.63 1.16
CA ASN A 94 7.37 8.87 2.40
C ASN A 94 7.97 10.29 2.42
N PRO A 95 7.56 11.15 3.37
CA PRO A 95 8.00 12.54 3.43
C PRO A 95 9.46 12.71 3.89
N THR A 96 10.13 11.65 4.35
CA THR A 96 11.56 11.73 4.75
C THR A 96 12.48 11.91 3.55
N ARG A 97 12.00 11.63 2.35
CA ARG A 97 12.71 11.94 1.11
C ARG A 97 12.73 13.44 0.85
N ASN A 98 13.85 13.94 0.33
CA ASN A 98 13.92 15.29 -0.20
C ASN A 98 13.68 15.36 -1.71
N VAL A 99 13.23 16.53 -2.14
CA VAL A 99 13.17 16.95 -3.54
C VAL A 99 14.01 18.21 -3.70
N GLU A 100 14.84 18.25 -4.75
CA GLU A 100 15.64 19.43 -5.12
C GLU A 100 14.81 20.30 -6.06
N GLU A 101 14.51 21.53 -5.66
CA GLU A 101 13.70 22.45 -6.46
C GLU A 101 14.06 23.93 -6.23
N GLY A 102 13.63 24.76 -7.18
CA GLY A 102 13.78 26.21 -7.14
C GLY A 102 15.01 26.70 -7.89
N GLU A 103 15.22 28.01 -7.88
CA GLU A 103 16.33 28.65 -8.63
C GLU A 103 17.71 28.12 -8.22
N PHE A 104 17.84 27.64 -6.97
CA PHE A 104 19.10 27.20 -6.39
C PHE A 104 19.14 25.69 -6.11
N ASP A 105 18.19 24.90 -6.63
CA ASP A 105 18.07 23.46 -6.35
C ASP A 105 18.17 23.16 -4.84
N ASN A 106 17.34 23.85 -4.05
CA ASN A 106 17.34 23.66 -2.61
C ASN A 106 16.63 22.35 -2.25
N SER A 107 17.15 21.68 -1.22
CA SER A 107 16.62 20.41 -0.73
C SER A 107 15.48 20.63 0.26
N TYR A 108 14.28 20.15 -0.07
CA TYR A 108 13.10 20.24 0.80
C TYR A 108 12.48 18.86 1.04
N SER A 109 11.97 18.62 2.24
CA SER A 109 11.18 17.42 2.54
C SER A 109 9.97 17.34 1.61
N TYR A 110 9.78 16.20 0.96
CA TYR A 110 8.75 16.01 -0.07
C TYR A 110 7.39 15.67 0.55
N ILE A 111 6.79 16.65 1.24
CA ILE A 111 5.55 16.46 2.00
C ILE A 111 4.26 16.56 1.16
N ARG A 112 4.35 17.00 -0.11
CA ARG A 112 3.17 17.28 -0.96
C ARG A 112 2.18 16.13 -1.05
N PRO A 113 2.58 14.87 -1.34
CA PRO A 113 1.62 13.79 -1.48
C PRO A 113 0.87 13.52 -0.18
N LEU A 114 1.59 13.51 0.96
CA LEU A 114 0.99 13.35 2.28
C LEU A 114 0.01 14.49 2.59
N MET A 115 0.39 15.75 2.38
CA MET A 115 -0.50 16.90 2.58
C MET A 115 -1.76 16.84 1.70
N THR A 116 -1.65 16.28 0.50
CA THR A 116 -2.77 16.22 -0.46
C THR A 116 -3.85 15.24 -0.01
N ILE A 117 -3.44 14.06 0.49
CA ILE A 117 -4.40 13.01 0.84
C ILE A 117 -4.83 13.03 2.30
N SER A 118 -4.06 13.68 3.18
CA SER A 118 -4.34 13.73 4.62
C SER A 118 -5.75 14.21 4.96
N PRO A 119 -6.33 15.26 4.33
CA PRO A 119 -7.71 15.65 4.64
C PRO A 119 -8.73 14.54 4.36
N SER A 120 -8.55 13.78 3.27
CA SER A 120 -9.39 12.62 2.95
C SER A 120 -9.25 11.52 3.99
N ALA A 121 -8.00 11.17 4.36
CA ALA A 121 -7.75 10.15 5.39
C ALA A 121 -8.33 10.55 6.76
N ILE A 122 -8.16 11.81 7.17
CA ILE A 122 -8.72 12.36 8.41
C ILE A 122 -10.25 12.24 8.41
N LYS A 123 -10.91 12.66 7.32
CA LYS A 123 -12.37 12.60 7.23
C LYS A 123 -12.91 11.17 7.25
N LEU A 124 -12.15 10.21 6.74
CA LEU A 124 -12.48 8.79 6.75
C LEU A 124 -12.05 8.07 8.05
N GLY A 125 -11.27 8.73 8.92
CA GLY A 125 -10.74 8.12 10.15
C GLY A 125 -9.66 7.06 9.91
N LEU A 126 -8.88 7.19 8.83
CA LEU A 126 -7.88 6.22 8.39
C LEU A 126 -6.45 6.72 8.63
N PRO A 127 -5.49 5.81 8.93
CA PRO A 127 -4.08 6.13 8.83
C PRO A 127 -3.65 6.30 7.37
N VAL A 128 -2.52 6.97 7.14
CA VAL A 128 -1.85 7.03 5.85
C VAL A 128 -0.59 6.16 5.93
N ASN A 129 -0.48 5.14 5.08
CA ASN A 129 0.76 4.39 4.90
C ASN A 129 1.76 5.27 4.13
N ILE A 130 2.93 5.47 4.74
CA ILE A 130 4.05 6.28 4.23
C ILE A 130 5.36 5.50 4.17
N GLU A 131 5.30 4.17 4.10
CA GLU A 131 6.49 3.31 4.17
C GLU A 131 7.37 3.44 2.92
N PHE A 132 6.76 3.71 1.77
CA PHE A 132 7.41 3.73 0.45
C PHE A 132 7.85 5.14 0.04
N SER A 133 9.11 5.32 -0.35
CA SER A 133 9.62 6.58 -0.93
C SER A 133 9.11 6.78 -2.35
N ALA A 134 9.17 8.01 -2.85
CA ALA A 134 8.60 8.36 -4.17
C ALA A 134 9.07 7.48 -5.35
N ASN A 135 10.27 6.91 -5.29
CA ASN A 135 10.86 6.04 -6.32
C ASN A 135 10.73 4.53 -6.00
N ASP A 136 10.08 4.16 -4.89
CA ASP A 136 9.88 2.76 -4.49
C ASP A 136 8.59 2.22 -5.14
N THR A 137 8.43 2.53 -6.42
CA THR A 137 7.26 2.22 -7.27
C THR A 137 7.03 0.73 -7.41
N SER A 138 8.11 -0.06 -7.56
CA SER A 138 8.03 -1.52 -7.62
C SER A 138 7.54 -2.10 -6.28
N ASP A 139 8.16 -1.69 -5.17
CA ASP A 139 7.82 -2.21 -3.85
C ASP A 139 6.36 -1.87 -3.48
N LEU A 140 5.90 -0.67 -3.83
CA LEU A 140 4.49 -0.30 -3.64
C LEU A 140 3.55 -1.07 -4.57
N ALA A 141 3.96 -1.37 -5.81
CA ALA A 141 3.15 -2.21 -6.69
C ALA A 141 2.98 -3.62 -6.13
N ASP A 142 4.09 -4.24 -5.70
CA ASP A 142 4.11 -5.57 -5.07
C ASP A 142 3.22 -5.59 -3.81
N GLU A 143 3.30 -4.56 -2.96
CA GLU A 143 2.43 -4.39 -1.80
C GLU A 143 0.94 -4.35 -2.21
N LEU A 144 0.58 -3.58 -3.24
CA LEU A 144 -0.81 -3.46 -3.69
C LEU A 144 -1.39 -4.78 -4.25
N MET A 145 -0.55 -5.77 -4.59
CA MET A 145 -0.98 -7.11 -5.01
C MET A 145 -1.21 -8.09 -3.85
N GLU A 146 -1.00 -7.69 -2.60
CA GLU A 146 -1.25 -8.59 -1.46
C GLU A 146 -2.74 -8.91 -1.27
N ASP A 147 -3.04 -10.15 -0.88
CA ASP A 147 -4.41 -10.66 -0.65
C ASP A 147 -5.27 -9.78 0.26
N LYS A 148 -4.65 -9.05 1.19
CA LYS A 148 -5.37 -8.13 2.11
C LYS A 148 -6.14 -7.05 1.36
N TYR A 149 -5.70 -6.68 0.15
CA TYR A 149 -6.28 -5.61 -0.68
C TYR A 149 -7.32 -6.05 -1.71
N HIS A 150 -7.49 -7.34 -2.00
CA HIS A 150 -8.29 -7.83 -3.14
C HIS A 150 -9.80 -7.49 -3.10
N ASN A 151 -10.31 -6.93 -2.00
CA ASN A 151 -11.68 -6.45 -1.89
C ASN A 151 -11.71 -5.11 -1.15
N SER A 152 -11.06 -4.09 -1.72
CA SER A 152 -10.88 -2.79 -1.07
C SER A 152 -10.83 -1.63 -2.06
N THR A 153 -11.12 -0.42 -1.58
CA THR A 153 -10.84 0.84 -2.27
C THR A 153 -9.61 1.49 -1.67
N ILE A 154 -8.64 1.86 -2.51
CA ILE A 154 -7.34 2.39 -2.07
C ILE A 154 -7.10 3.74 -2.74
N TYR A 155 -6.77 4.76 -1.95
CA TYR A 155 -6.36 6.05 -2.47
C TYR A 155 -4.84 6.21 -2.35
N THR A 156 -4.18 6.57 -3.45
CA THR A 156 -2.71 6.66 -3.52
C THR A 156 -2.30 8.02 -4.08
N ALA A 157 -1.80 8.90 -3.22
CA ALA A 157 -1.29 10.21 -3.63
C ALA A 157 0.23 10.18 -3.84
N TRP A 158 0.69 10.66 -5.00
CA TRP A 158 2.09 10.48 -5.40
C TRP A 158 2.63 11.61 -6.29
N SER A 159 3.86 11.44 -6.80
CA SER A 159 4.49 12.33 -7.79
C SER A 159 4.08 11.97 -9.21
N HIS A 160 3.78 12.96 -10.04
CA HIS A 160 3.52 12.74 -11.46
C HIS A 160 4.69 12.09 -12.21
N GLY A 161 5.94 12.33 -11.77
CA GLY A 161 7.12 11.72 -12.38
C GLY A 161 7.30 10.22 -12.09
N TYR A 162 6.59 9.68 -11.10
CA TYR A 162 6.69 8.28 -10.68
C TYR A 162 5.37 7.50 -10.85
N LEU A 163 4.25 8.21 -11.00
CA LEU A 163 2.93 7.59 -11.21
C LEU A 163 2.85 6.72 -12.47
N PRO A 164 3.37 7.12 -13.65
CA PRO A 164 3.36 6.26 -14.83
C PRO A 164 4.01 4.90 -14.57
N GLU A 165 5.19 4.90 -13.94
CA GLU A 165 5.92 3.69 -13.60
C GLU A 165 5.14 2.80 -12.63
N LEU A 166 4.63 3.37 -11.53
CA LEU A 166 3.81 2.65 -10.55
C LEU A 166 2.56 2.03 -11.20
N ILE A 167 1.83 2.82 -11.98
CA ILE A 167 0.58 2.39 -12.62
C ILE A 167 0.83 1.25 -13.61
N ASN A 168 1.88 1.36 -14.44
CA ASN A 168 2.22 0.33 -15.42
C ASN A 168 2.72 -0.95 -14.73
N LYS A 169 3.46 -0.83 -13.63
CA LYS A 169 3.92 -1.98 -12.84
C LYS A 169 2.74 -2.73 -12.20
N VAL A 170 1.83 -2.00 -11.54
CA VAL A 170 0.58 -2.57 -10.99
C VAL A 170 -0.25 -3.25 -12.09
N ALA A 171 -0.37 -2.62 -13.25
CA ALA A 171 -1.11 -3.19 -14.38
C ALA A 171 -0.44 -4.50 -14.86
N SER A 172 0.88 -4.47 -15.02
CA SER A 172 1.65 -5.62 -15.50
C SER A 172 1.58 -6.81 -14.54
N GLU A 173 1.68 -6.56 -13.24
CA GLU A 173 1.52 -7.59 -12.19
C GLU A 173 0.11 -8.19 -12.19
N ALA A 174 -0.92 -7.33 -12.27
CA ALA A 174 -2.30 -7.77 -12.28
C ALA A 174 -2.63 -8.66 -13.49
N VAL A 175 -2.10 -8.35 -14.67
CA VAL A 175 -2.37 -9.14 -15.90
C VAL A 175 -1.38 -10.30 -16.10
N GLY A 176 -0.21 -10.26 -15.47
CA GLY A 176 0.83 -11.29 -15.57
C GLY A 176 1.74 -11.17 -16.81
N GLU A 177 1.74 -10.01 -17.48
CA GLU A 177 2.58 -9.68 -18.64
C GLU A 177 2.85 -8.18 -18.69
N GLU A 178 3.78 -7.72 -19.54
CA GLU A 178 4.06 -6.29 -19.68
C GLU A 178 2.82 -5.53 -20.20
N TYR A 179 2.41 -4.51 -19.45
CA TYR A 179 1.20 -3.75 -19.76
C TYR A 179 1.38 -2.26 -19.46
N THR A 180 1.31 -1.43 -20.50
CA THR A 180 1.49 0.03 -20.40
C THR A 180 0.13 0.73 -20.50
N ILE A 181 -0.24 1.44 -19.44
CA ILE A 181 -1.43 2.31 -19.40
C ILE A 181 -1.06 3.74 -19.79
N THR A 182 0.07 4.25 -19.30
CA THR A 182 0.48 5.64 -19.53
C THR A 182 1.99 5.79 -19.52
N GLU A 183 2.53 6.58 -20.44
CA GLU A 183 3.97 6.82 -20.54
C GLU A 183 4.39 8.10 -19.79
N ASP A 184 3.48 9.06 -19.67
CA ASP A 184 3.72 10.33 -19.01
C ASP A 184 2.51 10.75 -18.18
N TRP A 185 2.75 11.62 -17.20
CA TRP A 185 1.74 12.40 -16.52
C TRP A 185 2.21 13.84 -16.44
N SER A 186 1.55 14.69 -17.25
CA SER A 186 1.93 16.09 -17.40
C SER A 186 2.10 16.80 -16.05
N GLY A 187 3.20 17.53 -15.92
CA GLY A 187 3.48 18.36 -14.74
C GLY A 187 2.48 19.51 -14.53
N GLY A 188 1.61 19.81 -15.50
CA GLY A 188 0.49 20.75 -15.32
C GLY A 188 -0.84 20.09 -14.94
N ASP A 189 -0.94 18.76 -15.03
CA ASP A 189 -2.18 18.03 -14.77
C ASP A 189 -2.27 17.62 -13.29
N PHE A 190 -3.06 18.37 -12.53
CA PHE A 190 -3.36 18.11 -11.13
C PHE A 190 -4.73 17.44 -10.94
N ASP A 191 -5.51 17.30 -12.02
CA ASP A 191 -6.94 16.97 -11.96
C ASP A 191 -7.27 15.55 -12.40
N THR A 192 -6.42 14.94 -13.23
CA THR A 192 -6.62 13.55 -13.62
C THR A 192 -6.50 12.61 -12.43
N LEU A 193 -7.31 11.56 -12.45
CA LEU A 193 -7.22 10.39 -11.59
C LEU A 193 -7.09 9.17 -12.50
N TYR A 194 -6.08 8.34 -12.26
CA TYR A 194 -5.99 7.03 -12.89
C TYR A 194 -6.61 6.02 -11.95
N VAL A 195 -7.62 5.30 -12.43
CA VAL A 195 -8.36 4.33 -11.61
C VAL A 195 -8.27 2.97 -12.25
N LEU A 196 -7.65 2.04 -11.53
CA LEU A 196 -7.52 0.65 -11.92
C LEU A 196 -8.50 -0.16 -11.06
N THR A 197 -9.37 -0.91 -11.71
CA THR A 197 -10.27 -1.85 -11.05
C THR A 197 -9.79 -3.26 -11.35
N LEU A 198 -9.36 -3.98 -10.31
CA LEU A 198 -8.91 -5.36 -10.38
C LEU A 198 -10.03 -6.25 -9.83
N THR A 199 -10.51 -7.19 -10.65
CA THR A 199 -11.45 -8.21 -10.19
C THR A 199 -10.69 -9.50 -9.94
N TRP A 200 -10.54 -9.87 -8.68
CA TRP A 200 -9.78 -11.03 -8.22
C TRP A 200 -10.65 -12.27 -8.15
N GLN A 201 -10.20 -13.33 -8.83
CA GLN A 201 -10.80 -14.66 -8.81
C GLN A 201 -9.72 -15.73 -8.76
N ASN A 202 -9.67 -16.51 -7.69
CA ASN A 202 -8.74 -17.62 -7.48
C ASN A 202 -7.27 -17.21 -7.70
N GLY A 203 -6.88 -16.07 -7.14
CA GLY A 203 -5.51 -15.52 -7.21
C GLY A 203 -5.15 -14.89 -8.56
N LYS A 204 -6.11 -14.70 -9.47
CA LYS A 204 -5.90 -14.00 -10.74
C LYS A 204 -6.75 -12.75 -10.80
N ALA A 205 -6.18 -11.65 -11.30
CA ALA A 205 -6.92 -10.42 -11.54
C ALA A 205 -7.30 -10.27 -13.02
N SER A 206 -8.47 -9.68 -13.26
CA SER A 206 -8.75 -8.99 -14.52
C SER A 206 -8.72 -7.48 -14.29
N LEU A 207 -8.09 -6.73 -15.19
CA LEU A 207 -7.86 -5.30 -15.09
C LEU A 207 -8.85 -4.49 -15.96
N LEU A 208 -9.44 -3.45 -15.36
CA LEU A 208 -10.10 -2.34 -16.07
C LEU A 208 -9.43 -1.03 -15.67
N SER A 209 -8.92 -0.26 -16.64
CA SER A 209 -8.35 1.06 -16.42
C SER A 209 -9.28 2.17 -16.92
N ARG A 210 -9.45 3.23 -16.14
CA ARG A 210 -10.22 4.43 -16.51
C ARG A 210 -9.57 5.68 -15.95
N ASN A 211 -9.66 6.77 -16.72
CA ASN A 211 -9.26 8.09 -16.26
C ASN A 211 -10.49 8.91 -15.90
N TYR A 212 -10.42 9.60 -14.77
CA TYR A 212 -11.45 10.52 -14.30
C TYR A 212 -10.85 11.91 -14.06
N LYS A 213 -11.72 12.90 -14.00
CA LYS A 213 -11.37 14.25 -13.54
C LYS A 213 -11.89 14.47 -12.12
N GLN A 214 -11.05 15.06 -11.27
CA GLN A 214 -11.45 15.55 -9.96
C GLN A 214 -12.47 16.69 -10.12
N GLY A 215 -12.28 17.54 -11.14
CA GLY A 215 -13.10 18.73 -11.37
C GLY A 215 -12.74 19.88 -10.44
N LEU A 216 -11.48 19.97 -10.03
CA LEU A 216 -10.98 20.94 -9.04
C LEU A 216 -9.96 21.93 -9.62
N ASP A 217 -9.73 21.90 -10.93
CA ASP A 217 -8.93 22.91 -11.63
C ASP A 217 -9.50 24.32 -11.47
N ASN A 218 -8.61 25.32 -11.48
CA ASN A 218 -8.94 26.74 -11.31
C ASN A 218 -9.61 27.08 -9.96
N GLY A 219 -9.34 26.28 -8.92
CA GLY A 219 -9.77 26.57 -7.56
C GLY A 219 -9.19 27.86 -6.98
N LEU A 220 -9.69 28.27 -5.80
CA LEU A 220 -9.23 29.46 -5.09
C LEU A 220 -7.72 29.40 -4.81
N GLN A 221 -7.03 30.51 -5.04
CA GLN A 221 -5.59 30.64 -4.78
C GLN A 221 -5.27 31.23 -3.41
N THR A 222 -6.27 31.72 -2.68
CA THR A 222 -6.13 32.17 -1.29
C THR A 222 -6.25 30.97 -0.35
N CYS A 223 -5.51 31.00 0.76
CA CYS A 223 -5.57 29.92 1.75
C CYS A 223 -6.93 29.92 2.47
N PRO A 224 -7.39 28.76 2.99
CA PRO A 224 -8.62 28.68 3.78
C PRO A 224 -8.59 29.65 4.96
N ASP A 225 -9.74 30.24 5.26
CA ASP A 225 -9.91 31.06 6.46
C ASP A 225 -9.81 30.21 7.73
N ALA A 226 -9.28 30.80 8.81
CA ALA A 226 -9.32 30.18 10.12
C ALA A 226 -10.77 30.01 10.59
N THR A 227 -11.11 28.83 11.11
CA THR A 227 -12.47 28.53 11.57
C THR A 227 -12.81 29.15 12.93
N HIS A 228 -11.80 29.57 13.69
CA HIS A 228 -11.94 30.32 14.93
C HIS A 228 -10.87 31.41 15.00
N VAL A 229 -11.29 32.67 15.09
CA VAL A 229 -10.38 33.81 15.29
C VAL A 229 -10.73 34.45 16.64
N ALA A 230 -10.00 34.04 17.66
CA ALA A 230 -9.81 34.81 18.89
C ALA A 230 -8.43 34.43 19.44
N ALA A 231 -7.39 35.05 18.90
CA ALA A 231 -6.22 35.27 19.72
C ALA A 231 -6.60 36.46 20.61
N ASP A 232 -7.16 36.19 21.78
CA ASP A 232 -7.28 37.21 22.82
C ASP A 232 -5.86 37.73 23.08
N THR A 233 -5.60 38.98 22.69
CA THR A 233 -4.37 39.73 22.97
C THR A 233 -4.20 39.99 24.45
#